data_AF-A0A1H2E876-F1
#
_entry.id   AF-A0A1H2E876-F1
#
_cell.length_a   1.000
_cell.length_b   1.000
_cell.length_c   1.000
_cell.angle_alpha   90.00
_cell.angle_beta   90.00
_cell.angle_gamma   90.00
#
_symmetry.space_group_name_H-M   'P 1'
#
loop_
_entity.id
_entity.type
_entity.pdbx_description
1 polymer ?
#
loop_
_entity_poly.entity_id
_entity_poly.type
_entity_poly.pdbx_seq_one_letter_code
_entity_poly.pdbx_strand_id
1 'polypeptide(L)'
;MSKAARLFFNGLGILGVLLLGLFLFLNTFATAGNPLHEYRLKLVLAFLLVILLHGCYLVSDAASRKKYVWVALLVIAPVPVYWVYYIYHSVLVAQVRLARRNR
;
A
#
# COMPACT_ATOMS: atom_id res chain seq x y z
N MET A 1 21.23 15.23 6.00
CA MET A 1 19.85 15.05 6.54
C MET A 1 19.88 15.08 8.07
N SER A 2 18.92 15.75 8.70
CA SER A 2 18.86 15.86 10.17
C SER A 2 18.53 14.50 10.82
N LYS A 3 18.86 14.35 12.11
CA LYS A 3 18.54 13.15 12.90
C LYS A 3 17.03 12.96 13.06
N ALA A 4 16.29 14.07 13.23
CA ALA A 4 14.84 14.08 13.35
C ALA A 4 14.13 13.56 12.09
N ALA A 5 14.57 13.99 10.90
CA ALA A 5 14.00 13.53 9.63
C ALA A 5 14.18 12.01 9.45
N ARG A 6 15.35 11.46 9.78
CA ARG A 6 15.58 10.01 9.73
C ARG A 6 14.67 9.24 10.67
N LEU A 7 14.48 9.73 11.90
CA LEU A 7 13.59 9.10 12.88
C LEU A 7 12.14 9.08 12.39
N PHE A 8 11.67 10.22 11.86
CA PHE A 8 10.33 10.35 11.30
C PHE A 8 10.08 9.35 10.16
N PHE A 9 10.98 9.29 9.16
CA PHE A 9 10.79 8.39 8.03
C PHE A 9 10.94 6.91 8.39
N ASN A 10 11.77 6.57 9.37
CA ASN A 10 11.81 5.20 9.90
C ASN A 10 10.49 4.84 10.60
N GLY A 11 9.93 5.75 11.39
CA GLY A 11 8.59 5.59 11.98
C GLY A 11 7.50 5.44 10.92
N LEU A 12 7.59 6.21 9.83
CA LEU A 12 6.69 6.09 8.67
C LEU A 12 6.76 4.70 8.02
N GLY A 13 7.97 4.12 7.91
CA GLY A 13 8.15 2.75 7.44
C GLY A 13 7.49 1.71 8.34
N ILE A 14 7.66 1.84 9.67
CA ILE A 14 7.02 0.96 10.66
C ILE A 14 5.49 1.07 10.55
N LEU A 15 4.96 2.29 10.44
CA LEU A 15 3.53 2.52 10.24
C LEU A 15 3.03 1.82 8.96
N GLY A 16 3.80 1.87 7.87
CA GLY A 16 3.47 1.16 6.63
C GLY A 16 3.35 -0.35 6.83
N VAL A 17 4.29 -0.97 7.55
CA VAL A 17 4.25 -2.40 7.87
C VAL A 17 3.03 -2.76 8.74
N LEU A 18 2.71 -1.92 9.74
CA LEU A 18 1.53 -2.12 10.59
C LEU A 18 0.22 -2.01 9.80
N LEU A 19 0.11 -1.03 8.91
CA LEU A 19 -1.04 -0.85 8.04
C LEU A 19 -1.21 -2.04 7.07
N LEU A 20 -0.12 -2.59 6.55
CA LEU A 20 -0.16 -3.82 5.74
C LEU A 20 -0.69 -5.01 6.54
N GLY A 21 -0.16 -5.23 7.74
CA GLY A 21 -0.61 -6.31 8.62
C GLY A 21 -2.10 -6.18 8.97
N LEU A 22 -2.54 -4.96 9.31
CA LEU A 22 -3.94 -4.67 9.58
C LEU A 22 -4.83 -4.88 8.35
N PHE A 23 -4.38 -4.46 7.16
CA PHE A 23 -5.10 -4.70 5.91
C PHE A 23 -5.26 -6.20 5.63
N LEU A 24 -4.18 -6.98 5.73
CA LEU A 24 -4.21 -8.43 5.51
C LEU A 24 -5.14 -9.12 6.52
N PHE A 25 -5.09 -8.70 7.78
CA PHE A 25 -5.97 -9.19 8.84
C PHE A 25 -7.44 -8.85 8.54
N LEU A 26 -7.78 -7.63 8.15
CA LEU A 26 -9.17 -7.29 7.83
C LEU A 26 -9.66 -7.96 6.54
N ASN A 27 -8.75 -8.25 5.60
CA ASN A 27 -9.10 -8.92 4.36
C ASN A 27 -9.63 -10.34 4.57
N THR A 28 -9.23 -11.04 5.65
CA THR A 28 -9.76 -12.38 5.95
C THR A 28 -11.18 -12.37 6.51
N PHE A 29 -11.65 -11.24 7.07
CA PHE A 29 -12.97 -11.15 7.71
C PHE A 29 -14.01 -10.33 6.93
N ALA A 30 -13.59 -9.58 5.91
CA ALA A 30 -14.44 -8.62 5.22
C ALA A 30 -15.20 -9.25 4.03
N THR A 31 -16.31 -9.92 4.34
CA THR A 31 -17.38 -10.30 3.39
C THR A 31 -18.23 -9.08 2.99
N ALA A 32 -18.92 -9.15 1.83
CA ALA A 32 -19.61 -8.03 1.18
C ALA A 32 -20.76 -7.37 1.98
N GLY A 33 -21.13 -7.91 3.15
CA GLY A 33 -22.11 -7.30 4.08
C GLY A 33 -21.49 -6.69 5.34
N ASN A 34 -20.17 -6.71 5.48
CA ASN A 34 -19.48 -6.27 6.70
C ASN A 34 -19.09 -4.78 6.60
N PRO A 35 -19.44 -3.92 7.58
CA PRO A 35 -19.01 -2.51 7.60
C PRO A 35 -17.48 -2.34 7.53
N LEU A 36 -16.71 -3.35 7.93
CA LEU A 36 -15.25 -3.40 7.79
C LEU A 36 -14.76 -3.34 6.33
N HIS A 37 -15.64 -3.60 5.36
CA HIS A 37 -15.31 -3.52 3.93
C HIS A 37 -14.93 -2.09 3.50
N GLU A 38 -15.67 -1.07 3.95
CA GLU A 38 -15.35 0.33 3.64
C GLU A 38 -14.07 0.80 4.33
N TYR A 39 -13.84 0.36 5.57
CA TYR A 39 -12.60 0.66 6.30
C TYR A 39 -11.38 0.01 5.66
N ARG A 40 -11.54 -1.18 5.05
CA ARG A 40 -10.47 -1.85 4.30
C ARG A 40 -9.98 -1.00 3.13
N LEU A 41 -10.88 -0.39 2.36
CA LEU A 41 -10.50 0.47 1.23
C LEU A 41 -9.75 1.73 1.69
N LYS A 42 -10.22 2.37 2.78
CA LYS A 42 -9.56 3.53 3.38
C LYS A 42 -8.16 3.16 3.91
N LEU A 43 -8.00 1.98 4.50
CA LEU A 43 -6.71 1.46 4.96
C LEU A 43 -5.73 1.20 3.82
N VAL A 44 -6.18 0.67 2.69
CA VAL A 44 -5.36 0.54 1.48
C VAL A 44 -4.86 1.90 1.01
N LEU A 45 -5.74 2.90 0.99
CA LEU A 45 -5.38 4.25 0.56
C LEU A 45 -4.32 4.87 1.50
N ALA A 46 -4.51 4.74 2.82
CA ALA A 46 -3.55 5.21 3.81
C ALA A 46 -2.20 4.49 3.69
N PHE A 47 -2.22 3.18 3.48
CA PHE A 47 -1.03 2.37 3.25
C PHE A 47 -0.27 2.80 1.99
N LEU A 48 -0.97 3.03 0.87
CA LEU A 48 -0.38 3.50 -0.38
C LEU A 48 0.31 4.86 -0.19
N LEU A 49 -0.33 5.80 0.50
CA LEU A 49 0.25 7.11 0.80
C LEU A 49 1.53 6.99 1.62
N VAL A 50 1.50 6.17 2.68
CA VAL A 50 2.65 5.92 3.56
C VAL A 50 3.81 5.31 2.79
N ILE A 51 3.56 4.30 1.95
CA ILE A 51 4.60 3.69 1.10
C ILE A 51 5.16 4.68 0.08
N LEU A 52 4.33 5.51 -0.56
CA LEU A 52 4.81 6.51 -1.52
C LEU A 52 5.76 7.51 -0.85
N LEU A 53 5.35 8.06 0.30
CA LEU A 53 6.18 9.03 1.03
C LEU A 53 7.47 8.40 1.55
N HIS A 54 7.39 7.19 2.11
CA HIS A 54 8.57 6.45 2.58
C HIS A 54 9.49 6.04 1.42
N GLY A 55 8.92 5.59 0.30
CA GLY A 55 9.64 5.21 -0.92
C GLY A 55 10.38 6.38 -1.55
N CYS A 56 9.74 7.55 -1.69
CA CYS A 56 10.38 8.79 -2.14
C CYS A 56 11.56 9.17 -1.24
N TYR A 57 11.41 9.01 0.09
CA TYR A 57 12.51 9.21 1.03
C TYR A 57 13.67 8.24 0.78
N LEU A 58 13.40 6.94 0.64
CA LEU A 58 14.44 5.93 0.40
C LEU A 58 15.15 6.16 -0.94
N VAL A 59 14.41 6.53 -1.99
CA VAL A 59 14.97 6.88 -3.30
C VAL A 59 15.88 8.11 -3.19
N SER A 60 15.44 9.15 -2.49
CA SER A 60 16.22 10.37 -2.29
C SER A 60 17.50 10.10 -1.48
N ASP A 61 17.42 9.33 -0.39
CA ASP A 61 18.61 8.93 0.40
C ASP A 61 19.56 8.06 -0.44
N ALA A 62 19.05 7.10 -1.20
CA ALA A 62 19.87 6.26 -2.08
C ALA A 62 20.54 7.06 -3.21
N ALA A 63 19.82 7.99 -3.85
CA ALA A 63 20.37 8.88 -4.88
C ALA A 63 21.46 9.79 -4.31
N SER A 64 21.25 10.36 -3.12
CA SER A 64 22.24 11.20 -2.43
C SER A 64 23.55 10.46 -2.11
N ARG A 65 23.49 9.13 -1.99
CA ARG A 65 24.63 8.24 -1.74
C ARG A 65 25.15 7.55 -3.01
N LYS A 66 24.70 7.96 -4.20
CA LYS A 66 25.07 7.37 -5.50
C LYS A 66 24.80 5.86 -5.61
N LYS A 67 23.80 5.37 -4.87
CA LYS A 67 23.38 3.95 -4.86
C LYS A 67 22.30 3.68 -5.90
N TYR A 68 22.64 3.83 -7.18
CA TYR A 68 21.66 3.82 -8.28
C TYR A 68 20.91 2.48 -8.46
N VAL A 69 21.55 1.35 -8.16
CA VAL A 69 20.88 0.03 -8.15
C VAL A 69 19.72 0.03 -7.16
N TRP A 70 19.92 0.61 -5.97
CA TRP A 70 18.88 0.71 -4.95
C TRP A 70 17.76 1.67 -5.37
N VAL A 71 18.08 2.77 -6.03
CA VAL A 71 17.07 3.67 -6.63
C VAL A 71 16.20 2.91 -7.62
N ALA A 72 16.79 2.17 -8.55
CA ALA A 72 16.05 1.38 -9.54
C ALA A 72 15.14 0.33 -8.88
N LEU A 73 15.67 -0.40 -7.90
CA LEU A 73 14.89 -1.39 -7.14
C LEU A 73 13.70 -0.74 -6.40
N LEU A 74 13.91 0.41 -5.76
CA LEU A 74 12.86 1.13 -5.01
C LEU A 74 11.78 1.72 -5.93
N VAL A 75 12.13 2.10 -7.16
CA VAL A 75 11.17 2.58 -8.17
C VAL A 75 10.32 1.43 -8.73
N ILE A 76 10.90 0.23 -8.85
CA ILE A 76 10.20 -0.95 -9.39
C ILE A 76 9.37 -1.67 -8.31
N ALA A 77 9.78 -1.60 -7.03
CA ALA A 77 9.10 -2.26 -5.91
C ALA A 77 7.58 -2.00 -5.77
N PRO A 78 7.01 -0.82 -6.14
CA PRO A 78 5.56 -0.59 -6.09
C PRO A 78 4.79 -1.31 -7.20
N VAL A 79 5.46 -1.74 -8.29
CA VAL A 79 4.79 -2.33 -9.46
C VAL A 79 4.00 -3.59 -9.08
N PRO A 80 4.56 -4.58 -8.36
CA PRO A 80 3.78 -5.73 -7.87
C PRO A 80 2.58 -5.33 -6.99
N VAL A 81 2.73 -4.30 -6.15
CA VAL A 81 1.66 -3.82 -5.26
C VAL A 81 0.50 -3.22 -6.06
N TYR A 82 0.80 -2.46 -7.11
CA TYR A 82 -0.20 -1.95 -8.05
C TYR A 82 -0.98 -3.07 -8.74
N TRP A 83 -0.28 -4.11 -9.21
CA TRP A 83 -0.92 -5.28 -9.83
C TRP A 83 -1.86 -6.01 -8.87
N VAL A 84 -1.46 -6.19 -7.61
CA VAL A 84 -2.32 -6.78 -6.57
C VAL A 84 -3.59 -5.94 -6.34
N TYR A 85 -3.45 -4.61 -6.23
CA TYR A 85 -4.60 -3.71 -6.14
C TYR A 85 -5.51 -3.80 -7.37
N TYR A 86 -4.95 -3.84 -8.58
CA TYR A 86 -5.70 -3.89 -9.82
C TYR A 86 -6.50 -5.20 -9.97
N ILE A 87 -5.88 -6.34 -9.66
CA ILE A 87 -6.56 -7.64 -9.65
C ILE A 87 -7.70 -7.63 -8.64
N TYR A 88 -7.43 -7.14 -7.42
CA TYR A 88 -8.42 -7.05 -6.37
C TYR A 88 -9.64 -6.19 -6.78
N HIS A 89 -9.39 -4.99 -7.32
CA HIS A 89 -10.44 -4.11 -7.83
C HIS A 89 -11.25 -4.77 -8.96
N SER A 90 -10.56 -5.43 -9.90
CA SER A 90 -11.20 -6.12 -11.03
C SER A 90 -12.12 -7.26 -10.58
N VAL A 91 -11.69 -8.05 -9.59
CA VAL A 91 -12.50 -9.11 -8.99
C VAL A 91 -13.72 -8.52 -8.28
N LEU A 92 -13.56 -7.43 -7.53
CA LEU A 92 -14.68 -6.77 -6.85
C LEU A 92 -15.73 -6.26 -7.84
N VAL A 93 -15.28 -5.57 -8.90
CA VAL A 93 -16.16 -5.08 -9.97
C VAL A 93 -16.87 -6.23 -10.68
N ALA A 94 -16.19 -7.34 -10.94
CA ALA A 94 -16.78 -8.52 -11.55
C ALA A 94 -17.89 -9.13 -10.67
N GLN A 95 -17.66 -9.25 -9.35
CA GLN A 95 -18.67 -9.75 -8.41
C GLN A 95 -19.90 -8.84 -8.32
N VAL A 96 -19.71 -7.51 -8.30
CA VAL A 96 -20.82 -6.54 -8.33
C VAL A 96 -21.65 -6.66 -9.60
N ARG A 97 -20.99 -6.82 -10.77
CA ARG A 97 -21.68 -7.01 -12.05
C ARG A 97 -22.50 -8.30 -12.08
N LEU A 98 -21.96 -9.40 -11.57
CA LEU A 98 -22.67 -10.68 -11.46
C LEU A 98 -23.89 -10.58 -10.53
N ALA A 99 -23.76 -9.91 -9.39
CA ALA A 99 -24.86 -9.70 -8.45
C ALA A 99 -26.00 -8.85 -9.04
N ARG A 100 -25.71 -7.88 -9.91
CA ARG A 100 -26.73 -7.10 -10.63
C ARG A 100 -27.41 -7.87 -11.75
N ARG A 101 -26.73 -8.84 -12.37
CA ARG A 101 -27.28 -9.65 -13.47
C ARG A 101 -28.28 -10.71 -13.00
N ASN A 102 -28.15 -11.17 -11.75
CA ASN A 102 -28.99 -12.20 -11.14
C ASN A 102 -30.15 -11.64 -10.29
N ARG A 103 -30.41 -10.33 -10.36
CA ARG A 103 -31.62 -9.68 -9.83
C ARG A 103 -32.49 -9.23 -11.00
#